data_AF-A0AAU6CRB0-F1
#
_entry.id   AF-A0AAU6CRB0-F1
#
_cell.length_a   1.000
_cell.length_b   1.000
_cell.length_c   1.000
_cell.angle_alpha   90.00
_cell.angle_beta   90.00
_cell.angle_gamma   90.00
#
_symmetry.space_group_name_H-M   'P 1'
#
loop_
_entity.id
_entity.type
_entity.pdbx_description
1 polymer ?
#
loop_
_entity_poly.entity_id
_entity_poly.type
_entity_poly.pdbx_seq_one_letter_code
_entity_poly.pdbx_strand_id
1 'polypeptide(L)'
;MNQDKATGLHTFTIDLTFEEGRRRAEVMAALGPDWDPVAALRSEDEAYALLYSDLDAEQQRTYDLLVAAGVLPGEEPGRAAAH
;
A
#
# COMPACT_ATOMS: atom_id res chain seq x y z
N MET A 1 33.14 -7.61 30.43
CA MET A 1 33.44 -6.52 29.48
C MET A 1 32.17 -6.13 28.71
N ASN A 2 31.14 -5.67 29.41
CA ASN A 2 29.86 -5.21 28.81
C ASN A 2 29.30 -3.96 29.51
N GLN A 3 29.98 -3.48 30.56
CA GLN A 3 29.57 -2.33 31.36
C GLN A 3 30.00 -1.00 30.70
N ASP A 4 31.12 -1.00 29.96
CA ASP A 4 31.64 0.21 29.30
C ASP A 4 30.79 0.67 28.11
N LYS A 5 30.00 -0.23 27.49
CA LYS A 5 29.06 0.11 26.41
C LYS A 5 27.81 0.84 26.89
N ALA A 6 27.44 0.69 28.16
CA ALA A 6 26.27 1.35 28.73
C ALA A 6 26.54 2.81 29.11
N THR A 7 27.81 3.14 29.37
CA THR A 7 28.29 4.49 29.71
C THR A 7 28.26 5.40 28.47
N GLY A 8 27.06 5.87 28.11
CA GLY A 8 26.83 6.72 26.93
C GLY A 8 25.51 6.45 26.21
N LEU A 9 24.74 5.44 26.64
CA LEU A 9 23.41 5.20 26.12
C LEU A 9 22.40 6.12 26.79
N HIS A 10 21.70 6.92 25.99
CA HIS A 10 20.58 7.73 26.46
C HIS A 10 19.27 6.98 26.21
N THR A 11 18.36 7.01 27.18
CA THR A 11 17.02 6.47 26.96
C THR A 11 16.30 7.33 25.94
N PHE A 12 16.00 6.75 24.78
CA PHE A 12 15.15 7.37 23.76
C PHE A 12 13.76 6.74 23.85
N THR A 13 12.77 7.56 24.14
CA THR A 13 11.37 7.15 24.17
C THR A 13 10.61 7.98 23.15
N ILE A 14 9.87 7.30 22.29
CA ILE A 14 9.04 7.91 21.25
C ILE A 14 7.63 7.35 21.34
N ASP A 15 6.65 8.23 21.30
CA ASP A 15 5.25 7.84 21.20
C ASP A 15 4.90 7.65 19.72
N LEU A 16 4.86 6.39 19.28
CA LEU A 16 4.55 6.06 17.89
C LEU A 16 3.10 6.40 17.51
N THR A 17 2.17 6.46 18.46
CA THR A 17 0.79 6.86 18.18
C THR A 17 0.71 8.34 17.86
N PHE A 18 1.40 9.17 18.64
CA PHE A 18 1.51 10.60 18.35
C PHE A 18 2.22 10.84 17.01
N GLU A 19 3.33 10.15 16.78
CA GLU A 19 4.13 10.32 15.56
C GLU A 19 3.41 9.85 14.30
N GLU A 20 2.60 8.80 14.38
CA GLU A 20 1.75 8.37 13.28
C GLU A 20 0.65 9.41 12.99
N GLY A 21 0.08 10.03 14.03
CA GLY A 21 -0.85 11.15 13.87
C GLY A 21 -0.21 12.31 13.13
N ARG A 22 1.02 12.69 13.50
CA ARG A 22 1.79 13.73 12.83
C ARG A 22 2.07 13.37 11.37
N ARG A 23 2.55 12.15 11.09
CA ARG A 23 2.80 11.68 9.72
C ARG A 23 1.56 11.78 8.84
N ARG A 24 0.39 11.33 9.33
CA ARG A 24 -0.87 11.40 8.58
C ARG A 24 -1.30 12.84 8.31
N ALA A 25 -1.16 13.73 9.29
CA ALA A 25 -1.49 15.14 9.11
C ALA A 25 -0.63 15.79 8.01
N GLU A 26 0.69 15.54 8.02
CA GLU A 26 1.60 16.05 6.99
C GLU A 26 1.31 15.46 5.61
N VAL A 27 0.96 14.17 5.53
CA VAL A 27 0.53 13.53 4.27
C VAL A 27 -0.73 14.21 3.72
N MET A 28 -1.74 14.44 4.55
CA MET A 28 -2.98 15.11 4.12
C MET A 28 -2.72 16.56 3.69
N ALA A 29 -1.83 17.27 4.40
CA ALA A 29 -1.42 18.61 4.02
C ALA A 29 -0.69 18.65 2.67
N ALA A 30 0.17 17.65 2.39
CA ALA A 30 0.89 17.53 1.13
C ALA A 30 -0.02 17.18 -0.05
N LEU A 31 -1.07 16.37 0.17
CA LEU A 31 -2.09 16.06 -0.84
C LEU A 31 -2.93 17.28 -1.20
N GLY A 32 -3.17 18.17 -0.24
CA GLY A 32 -3.86 19.43 -0.45
C GLY A 32 -5.39 19.32 -0.43
N PRO A 33 -6.10 20.47 -0.41
CA PRO A 33 -7.55 20.51 -0.24
C PRO A 33 -8.34 19.99 -1.45
N ASP A 34 -7.72 19.95 -2.63
CA ASP A 34 -8.36 19.53 -3.88
C ASP A 34 -8.17 18.02 -4.16
N TRP A 35 -7.52 17.29 -3.25
CA TRP A 35 -7.32 15.85 -3.41
C TRP A 35 -8.66 15.10 -3.29
N ASP A 36 -9.05 14.44 -4.38
CA ASP A 36 -10.20 13.54 -4.42
C ASP A 36 -9.73 12.08 -4.25
N PRO A 37 -9.90 11.46 -3.06
CA PRO A 37 -9.46 10.10 -2.81
C PRO A 37 -10.22 9.07 -3.66
N VAL A 38 -11.45 9.36 -4.07
CA VAL A 38 -12.26 8.46 -4.91
C VAL A 38 -11.75 8.51 -6.33
N ALA A 39 -11.41 9.69 -6.85
CA ALA A 39 -10.77 9.81 -8.16
C ALA A 39 -9.40 9.12 -8.19
N ALA A 40 -8.60 9.27 -7.14
CA ALA A 40 -7.31 8.58 -7.02
C ALA A 40 -7.48 7.06 -7.05
N LEU A 41 -8.40 6.49 -6.27
CA LEU A 41 -8.67 5.05 -6.27
C LEU A 41 -9.14 4.54 -7.64
N ARG A 42 -10.04 5.27 -8.30
CA ARG A 42 -10.48 4.92 -9.66
C ARG A 42 -9.33 4.91 -10.65
N SER A 43 -8.43 5.89 -10.57
CA SER A 43 -7.26 5.97 -11.45
C SER A 43 -6.28 4.81 -11.22
N GLU A 44 -6.16 4.34 -9.98
CA GLU A 44 -5.36 3.16 -9.65
C GLU A 44 -6.00 1.89 -10.22
N ASP A 45 -7.33 1.73 -10.11
CA ASP A 45 -8.05 0.60 -10.69
C ASP A 45 -7.94 0.58 -12.23
N GLU A 46 -8.06 1.74 -12.88
CA GLU A 46 -7.87 1.88 -14.34
C GLU A 46 -6.43 1.53 -14.75
N ALA A 47 -5.43 2.03 -14.01
CA ALA A 47 -4.03 1.69 -14.26
C ALA A 47 -3.76 0.18 -14.06
N TYR A 48 -4.42 -0.44 -13.08
CA TYR A 48 -4.30 -1.87 -12.83
C TYR A 48 -4.90 -2.70 -13.97
N ALA A 49 -6.07 -2.31 -14.50
CA ALA A 49 -6.68 -2.96 -15.64
C ALA A 49 -5.78 -2.93 -16.90
N LEU A 50 -5.01 -1.85 -17.08
CA LEU A 50 -4.04 -1.74 -18.17
C LEU A 50 -2.83 -2.68 -18.02
N LEU A 51 -2.47 -3.12 -16.80
CA LEU A 51 -1.33 -4.04 -16.61
C LEU A 51 -1.58 -5.43 -17.22
N TYR A 52 -2.85 -5.82 -17.30
CA TYR A 52 -3.29 -7.10 -17.83
C TYR A 52 -4.23 -6.91 -19.04
N SER A 53 -4.16 -5.75 -19.70
CA SER A 53 -4.81 -5.55 -20.98
C SER A 53 -4.00 -6.21 -22.09
N ASP A 54 -4.67 -6.59 -23.18
CA ASP A 54 -4.04 -7.10 -24.41
C ASP A 54 -3.17 -8.36 -24.22
N LEU A 55 -3.48 -9.19 -23.20
CA LEU A 55 -2.81 -10.47 -23.03
C LEU A 55 -3.11 -11.40 -24.21
N ASP A 56 -2.07 -12.07 -24.69
CA ASP A 56 -2.24 -13.17 -25.61
C ASP A 56 -2.87 -14.40 -24.92
N ALA A 57 -3.22 -15.43 -25.71
CA ALA A 57 -3.90 -16.60 -25.20
C ALA A 57 -3.07 -17.44 -24.19
N GLU A 58 -1.74 -17.36 -24.21
CA GLU A 58 -0.89 -18.04 -23.23
C GLU A 58 -0.72 -17.21 -21.96
N GLN A 59 -0.56 -15.91 -22.12
CA GLN A 59 -0.51 -14.95 -21.03
C GLN A 59 -1.83 -14.93 -20.23
N GLN A 60 -2.98 -14.94 -20.92
CA GLN A 60 -4.30 -15.00 -20.29
C GLN A 60 -4.45 -16.27 -19.45
N ARG A 61 -4.05 -17.44 -19.98
CA ARG A 61 -4.09 -18.70 -19.24
C ARG A 61 -3.24 -18.66 -17.97
N THR A 62 -2.07 -18.00 -18.04
CA THR A 62 -1.19 -17.82 -16.88
C THR A 62 -1.80 -16.86 -15.87
N TYR A 63 -2.37 -15.74 -16.32
CA TYR A 63 -3.09 -14.80 -15.48
C TYR A 63 -4.24 -15.48 -14.73
N ASP A 64 -5.10 -16.23 -15.43
CA ASP A 64 -6.23 -16.95 -14.83
C ASP A 64 -5.77 -17.95 -13.75
N LEU A 65 -4.65 -18.66 -14.00
CA LEU A 65 -4.04 -19.57 -13.01
C LEU A 65 -3.58 -18.84 -11.76
N LEU A 66 -2.96 -17.67 -11.92
CA LEU A 66 -2.45 -16.87 -10.81
C LEU A 66 -3.58 -16.23 -10.00
N VAL A 67 -4.66 -15.80 -10.66
CA VAL A 67 -5.88 -15.32 -9.99
C VAL A 67 -6.53 -16.46 -9.20
N ALA A 68 -6.71 -17.65 -9.81
CA ALA A 68 -7.27 -18.81 -9.13
C ALA A 68 -6.41 -19.27 -7.92
N ALA A 69 -5.10 -19.10 -8.00
CA ALA A 69 -4.18 -19.39 -6.90
C ALA A 69 -4.13 -18.29 -5.82
N GLY A 70 -4.82 -17.15 -6.01
CA GLY A 70 -4.79 -16.01 -5.10
C GLY A 70 -3.47 -15.23 -5.11
N VAL A 71 -2.60 -15.46 -6.11
CA VAL A 71 -1.34 -14.73 -6.28
C VAL A 71 -1.60 -13.35 -6.88
N LEU A 72 -2.53 -13.28 -7.84
CA LEU A 72 -3.01 -12.02 -8.39
C LEU A 72 -4.43 -11.73 -7.91
N PRO A 73 -4.77 -10.46 -7.68
CA PRO A 73 -6.15 -10.07 -7.44
C PRO A 73 -7.00 -10.31 -8.69
N GLY A 74 -8.21 -10.83 -8.53
CA GLY A 74 -9.19 -10.93 -9.62
C GLY A 74 -9.90 -9.60 -9.90
N GLU A 75 -10.64 -9.55 -11.01
CA GLU A 75 -11.46 -8.39 -11.44
C GLU A 75 -12.76 -8.23 -10.63
N GLU A 76 -12.75 -8.44 -9.32
CA GLU A 76 -13.96 -8.23 -8.50
C GLU A 76 -14.19 -6.72 -8.27
N PRO A 77 -15.39 -6.19 -8.56
CA PRO A 77 -15.69 -4.78 -8.38
C PRO A 77 -15.79 -4.43 -6.90
N GLY A 78 -14.87 -3.58 -6.44
CA GLY A 78 -14.84 -3.10 -5.06
C GLY A 78 -13.77 -3.80 -4.24
N ARG A 79 -12.53 -3.35 -4.42
CA ARG A 79 -11.38 -3.75 -3.60
C ARG A 79 -11.47 -3.15 -2.20
N ALA A 80 -12.44 -3.62 -1.41
CA ALA A 80 -12.26 -3.83 0.01
C ALA A 80 -12.08 -5.35 0.16
N ALA A 81 -10.81 -5.78 0.12
CA ALA A 81 -10.47 -7.19 0.24
C ALA A 81 -11.07 -7.78 1.53
N ALA A 82 -11.59 -9.00 1.42
CA ALA A 82 -12.00 -9.82 2.54
C ALA A 82 -10.88 -9.94 3.58
N HIS A 83 -11.28 -9.91 4.86
CA HIS A 83 -10.48 -10.06 6.06
C HIS A 83 -9.76 -11.41 6.15
#